data_AF-A0A401RKX6-F1
#
_entry.id   AF-A0A401RKX6-F1
#
_cell.length_a   1.000
_cell.length_b   1.000
_cell.length_c   1.000
_cell.angle_alpha   90.00
_cell.angle_beta   90.00
_cell.angle_gamma   90.00
#
_symmetry.space_group_name_H-M   'P 1'
#
loop_
_entity.id
_entity.type
_entity.pdbx_description
1 polymer ?
#
loop_
_entity_poly.entity_id
_entity_poly.type
_entity_poly.pdbx_seq_one_letter_code
_entity_poly.pdbx_strand_id
1 'polypeptide(L)'
;MLSFFQKIFTVQFETETIILRLEAAINQLKESVAEWVDPILLGATDVKRVFLSPKAVEEVLPGKTIIQDWAPYKPLESNPEKLVRQELIWMVDDKEEPRIISLGTAPYRVPFGTGYHLLNIDIFGKHFPRVRNQFLAQIQQRTSTLKGPVYCVLSFESSMWHDMLSFCQTALGLHIDREH
;
A
#
# COMPACT_ATOMS: atom_id res chain seq x y z
N MET A 1 -3.42 -8.31 19.71
CA MET A 1 -2.21 -9.06 19.31
C MET A 1 -2.04 -8.81 17.83
N LEU A 2 -1.25 -7.79 17.46
CA LEU A 2 -0.93 -7.49 16.06
C LEU A 2 -0.29 -8.73 15.44
N SER A 3 -0.74 -9.12 14.24
CA SER A 3 -0.43 -10.42 13.67
C SER A 3 1.08 -10.55 13.40
N PHE A 4 1.66 -11.70 13.74
CA PHE A 4 3.06 -12.06 13.49
C PHE A 4 3.47 -12.03 12.00
N PHE A 5 2.55 -11.72 11.07
CA PHE A 5 2.72 -11.89 9.63
C PHE A 5 2.98 -10.61 8.85
N GLN A 6 2.85 -9.42 9.47
CA GLN A 6 3.14 -8.16 8.80
C GLN A 6 4.22 -7.36 9.54
N LYS A 7 5.10 -6.73 8.75
CA LYS A 7 6.11 -5.77 9.21
C LYS A 7 5.69 -4.36 8.85
N ILE A 8 6.16 -3.42 9.67
CA ILE A 8 5.88 -2.00 9.55
C ILE A 8 7.15 -1.30 9.09
N PHE A 9 7.04 -0.57 8.00
CA PHE A 9 8.13 0.17 7.39
C PHE A 9 7.74 1.64 7.34
N THR A 10 8.55 2.51 7.94
CA THR A 10 8.29 3.96 7.94
C THR A 10 9.36 4.67 7.13
N VAL A 11 8.94 5.39 6.08
CA VAL A 11 9.81 6.25 5.27
C VAL A 11 9.33 7.68 5.25
N GLN A 12 10.28 8.59 5.18
CA GLN A 12 10.03 10.01 4.96
C GLN A 12 10.40 10.41 3.54
N PHE A 13 9.61 11.30 2.95
CA PHE A 13 9.94 11.95 1.69
C PHE A 13 9.25 13.29 1.51
N GLU A 14 9.84 14.12 0.65
CA GLU A 14 9.18 15.31 0.10
C GLU A 14 8.40 14.94 -1.15
N THR A 15 7.13 15.34 -1.20
CA THR A 15 6.21 14.96 -2.28
C THR A 15 6.74 15.38 -3.65
N GLU A 16 7.27 16.59 -3.74
CA GLU A 16 7.79 17.22 -4.95
C GLU A 16 9.02 16.48 -5.50
N THR A 17 9.80 15.83 -4.64
CA THR A 17 11.01 15.10 -5.04
C THR A 17 10.69 13.65 -5.36
N ILE A 18 9.79 13.01 -4.60
CA ILE A 18 9.49 11.59 -4.78
C ILE A 18 8.78 11.30 -6.09
N ILE A 19 7.93 12.22 -6.60
CA ILE A 19 7.17 12.02 -7.84
C ILE A 19 8.09 11.64 -9.01
N LEU A 20 9.19 12.39 -9.20
CA LEU A 20 10.13 12.12 -10.29
C LEU A 20 10.82 10.75 -10.15
N ARG A 21 11.14 10.35 -8.91
CA ARG A 21 11.76 9.05 -8.63
C ARG A 21 10.78 7.90 -8.81
N LEU A 22 9.51 8.09 -8.44
CA LEU A 22 8.43 7.13 -8.70
C LEU A 22 8.25 6.91 -10.19
N GLU A 23 8.15 7.99 -10.97
CA GLU A 23 7.99 7.90 -12.42
C GLU A 23 9.17 7.17 -13.08
N ALA A 24 10.40 7.51 -12.70
CA ALA A 24 11.59 6.83 -13.19
C ALA A 24 11.60 5.34 -12.83
N ALA A 25 11.30 4.99 -11.58
CA ALA A 25 11.24 3.61 -11.12
C ALA A 25 10.14 2.82 -11.86
N ILE A 26 8.93 3.38 -11.99
CA ILE A 26 7.83 2.73 -12.71
C ILE A 26 8.20 2.50 -14.18
N ASN A 27 8.78 3.50 -14.85
CA ASN A 27 9.18 3.37 -16.25
C ASN A 27 10.24 2.29 -16.44
N GLN A 28 11.24 2.24 -15.56
CA GLN A 28 12.26 1.19 -15.59
C GLN A 28 11.64 -0.20 -15.39
N LEU A 29 10.71 -0.36 -14.44
CA LEU A 29 10.05 -1.65 -14.20
C LEU A 29 9.18 -2.07 -15.40
N LYS A 30 8.56 -1.12 -16.11
CA LYS A 30 7.76 -1.37 -17.30
C LYS A 30 8.55 -1.92 -18.49
N GLU A 31 9.88 -1.75 -18.50
CA GLU A 31 10.73 -2.38 -19.51
C GLU A 31 10.76 -3.91 -19.38
N SER A 32 10.39 -4.46 -18.22
CA SER A 32 10.29 -5.90 -17.96
C SER A 32 8.86 -6.30 -17.57
N VAL A 33 8.20 -7.08 -18.42
CA VAL A 33 6.84 -7.60 -18.18
C VAL A 33 6.77 -8.47 -16.92
N ALA A 34 7.88 -9.10 -16.50
CA ALA A 34 7.93 -9.88 -15.27
C ALA A 34 7.90 -9.01 -14.00
N GLU A 35 8.33 -7.76 -14.12
CA GLU A 35 8.51 -6.83 -13.00
C GLU A 35 7.32 -5.89 -12.81
N TRP A 36 6.63 -5.54 -13.89
CA TRP A 36 5.48 -4.62 -13.84
C TRP A 36 4.16 -5.27 -14.24
N VAL A 37 3.19 -5.17 -13.32
CA VAL A 37 1.77 -5.43 -13.55
C VAL A 37 1.04 -4.22 -13.00
N ASP A 38 0.27 -3.53 -13.84
CA ASP A 38 -0.42 -2.30 -13.47
C ASP A 38 -1.43 -2.57 -12.34
N PRO A 39 -1.27 -1.91 -11.18
CA PRO A 39 -2.28 -1.96 -10.13
C PRO A 39 -3.61 -1.37 -10.60
N ILE A 40 -4.69 -2.04 -10.26
CA ILE A 40 -6.05 -1.68 -10.66
C ILE A 40 -6.72 -0.96 -9.49
N LEU A 41 -7.04 0.32 -9.69
CA LEU A 41 -7.88 1.08 -8.76
C LEU A 41 -9.31 0.53 -8.74
N LEU A 42 -9.81 0.19 -7.56
CA LEU A 42 -11.17 -0.30 -7.39
C LEU A 42 -12.16 0.84 -7.13
N GLY A 43 -13.30 0.79 -7.82
CA GLY A 43 -14.47 1.56 -7.45
C GLY A 43 -15.22 0.92 -6.28
N ALA A 44 -16.08 1.69 -5.61
CA ALA A 44 -16.79 1.25 -4.41
C ALA A 44 -17.56 -0.08 -4.57
N THR A 45 -18.15 -0.32 -5.74
CA THR A 45 -18.87 -1.57 -6.04
C THR A 45 -17.94 -2.76 -6.13
N ASP A 46 -16.73 -2.59 -6.69
CA ASP A 46 -15.75 -3.65 -6.83
C ASP A 46 -15.08 -4.01 -5.51
N VAL A 47 -14.89 -3.04 -4.59
CA VAL A 47 -14.23 -3.27 -3.29
C VAL A 47 -14.86 -4.45 -2.57
N LYS A 48 -16.20 -4.46 -2.43
CA LYS A 48 -16.91 -5.56 -1.75
C LYS A 48 -16.69 -6.88 -2.47
N ARG A 49 -16.89 -6.90 -3.78
CA ARG A 49 -16.79 -8.12 -4.60
C ARG A 49 -15.41 -8.76 -4.48
N VAL A 50 -14.36 -7.95 -4.52
CA VAL A 50 -12.98 -8.45 -4.53
C VAL A 50 -12.50 -8.81 -3.13
N PHE A 51 -12.67 -7.93 -2.13
CA PHE A 51 -12.17 -8.15 -0.77
C PHE A 51 -12.94 -9.24 0.00
N LEU A 52 -14.15 -9.58 -0.44
CA LEU A 52 -14.94 -10.67 0.14
C LEU A 52 -14.90 -11.95 -0.71
N SER A 53 -14.14 -11.95 -1.81
CA SER A 53 -13.96 -13.15 -2.61
C SER A 53 -13.26 -14.25 -1.79
N PRO A 54 -13.61 -15.53 -1.97
CA PRO A 54 -12.93 -16.63 -1.28
C PRO A 54 -11.41 -16.59 -1.49
N LYS A 55 -10.96 -16.24 -2.70
CA LYS A 55 -9.54 -16.09 -3.04
C LYS A 55 -8.86 -15.04 -2.15
N ALA A 56 -9.41 -13.83 -2.08
CA ALA A 56 -8.85 -12.76 -1.26
C ALA A 56 -8.81 -13.16 0.22
N VAL A 57 -9.92 -13.68 0.75
CA VAL A 57 -10.05 -14.00 2.17
C VAL A 57 -9.15 -15.16 2.59
N GLU A 58 -9.07 -16.22 1.80
CA GLU A 58 -8.35 -17.44 2.16
C GLU A 58 -6.86 -17.37 1.86
N GLU A 59 -6.46 -16.67 0.79
CA GLU A 59 -5.08 -16.73 0.28
C GLU A 59 -4.31 -15.42 0.40
N VAL A 60 -4.99 -14.26 0.41
CA VAL A 60 -4.33 -12.95 0.36
C VAL A 60 -4.36 -12.26 1.73
N LEU A 61 -5.52 -12.21 2.38
CA LEU A 61 -5.72 -11.48 3.62
C LEU A 61 -5.04 -12.18 4.81
N PRO A 62 -4.20 -11.47 5.58
CA PRO A 62 -3.52 -12.05 6.73
C PRO A 62 -4.55 -12.46 7.79
N GLY A 63 -4.52 -13.74 8.18
CA GLY A 63 -5.48 -14.27 9.15
C GLY A 63 -6.94 -14.05 8.75
N LYS A 64 -7.24 -14.05 7.44
CA LYS A 64 -8.59 -13.84 6.89
C LYS A 64 -9.23 -12.53 7.36
N THR A 65 -8.42 -11.49 7.52
CA THR A 65 -8.83 -10.22 8.14
C THR A 65 -8.37 -9.06 7.26
N ILE A 66 -9.26 -8.08 7.06
CA ILE A 66 -8.90 -6.80 6.43
C ILE A 66 -8.29 -5.94 7.53
N ILE A 67 -7.05 -5.49 7.35
CA ILE A 67 -6.39 -4.58 8.28
C ILE A 67 -6.40 -3.19 7.65
N GLN A 68 -6.82 -2.19 8.41
CA GLN A 68 -6.79 -0.80 7.98
C GLN A 68 -6.43 0.06 9.17
N ASP A 69 -5.35 0.83 9.05
CA ASP A 69 -4.87 1.71 10.12
C ASP A 69 -4.78 1.00 11.48
N TRP A 70 -4.13 -0.17 11.47
CA TRP A 70 -3.94 -1.06 12.63
C TRP A 70 -5.22 -1.74 13.15
N ALA A 71 -6.40 -1.39 12.66
CA ALA A 71 -7.64 -1.98 13.08
C ALA A 71 -7.97 -3.23 12.23
N PRO A 72 -8.25 -4.39 12.87
CA PRO A 72 -8.69 -5.59 12.18
C PRO A 72 -10.21 -5.56 11.93
N TYR A 73 -10.61 -5.86 10.70
CA TYR A 73 -11.99 -5.97 10.26
C TYR A 73 -12.26 -7.36 9.68
N LYS A 74 -13.31 -8.02 10.19
CA LYS A 74 -13.79 -9.27 9.59
C LYS A 74 -14.26 -9.02 8.15
N PRO A 75 -14.07 -9.95 7.22
CA PRO A 75 -14.56 -9.85 5.84
C PRO A 75 -16.07 -10.14 5.82
N LEU A 76 -16.83 -9.18 6.34
CA LEU A 76 -18.30 -9.15 6.34
C LEU A 76 -18.73 -7.90 5.59
N GLU A 77 -19.80 -7.96 4.79
CA GLU A 77 -20.25 -6.84 3.93
C GLU A 77 -20.31 -5.49 4.65
N SER A 78 -20.75 -5.47 5.91
CA SER A 78 -20.87 -4.26 6.72
C SER A 78 -19.54 -3.55 6.99
N ASN A 79 -18.39 -4.22 6.90
CA ASN A 79 -17.08 -3.65 7.18
C ASN A 79 -16.50 -2.91 5.97
N PRO A 80 -16.36 -3.52 4.77
CA PRO A 80 -16.03 -2.77 3.56
C PRO A 80 -16.97 -1.59 3.37
N GLU A 81 -18.28 -1.73 3.56
CA GLU A 81 -19.25 -0.62 3.47
C GLU A 81 -18.91 0.61 4.30
N LYS A 82 -18.39 0.40 5.51
CA LYS A 82 -17.92 1.48 6.37
C LYS A 82 -16.62 2.06 5.85
N LEU A 83 -15.67 1.21 5.46
CA LEU A 83 -14.35 1.62 4.99
C LEU A 83 -14.40 2.38 3.66
N VAL A 84 -15.32 2.05 2.73
CA VAL A 84 -15.44 2.81 1.46
C VAL A 84 -15.84 4.27 1.68
N ARG A 85 -16.46 4.59 2.83
CA ARG A 85 -16.83 5.97 3.19
C ARG A 85 -15.65 6.80 3.70
N GLN A 86 -14.47 6.19 3.88
CA GLN A 86 -13.28 6.84 4.41
C GLN A 86 -12.29 7.30 3.31
N GLU A 87 -12.75 7.35 2.05
CA GLU A 87 -11.94 7.84 0.90
C GLU A 87 -10.58 7.11 0.74
N LEU A 88 -10.56 5.84 1.10
CA LEU A 88 -9.38 4.98 0.94
C LEU A 88 -9.12 4.72 -0.56
N ILE A 89 -7.85 4.59 -0.94
CA ILE A 89 -7.46 4.08 -2.25
C ILE A 89 -7.37 2.57 -2.10
N TRP A 90 -8.21 1.87 -2.84
CA TRP A 90 -8.27 0.42 -2.89
C TRP A 90 -7.67 -0.05 -4.20
N MET A 91 -6.69 -0.94 -4.15
CA MET A 91 -6.05 -1.45 -5.35
C MET A 91 -5.84 -2.96 -5.29
N VAL A 92 -5.81 -3.57 -6.46
CA VAL A 92 -5.53 -5.00 -6.64
C VAL A 92 -4.65 -5.21 -7.85
N ASP A 93 -4.01 -6.37 -7.96
CA ASP A 93 -3.27 -6.75 -9.16
C ASP A 93 -4.16 -7.41 -10.23
N ASP A 94 -5.26 -8.05 -9.80
CA ASP A 94 -6.29 -8.62 -10.66
C ASP A 94 -7.65 -8.56 -9.94
N LYS A 95 -8.75 -8.31 -10.68
CA LYS A 95 -10.10 -8.20 -10.08
C LYS A 95 -10.78 -9.54 -9.85
N GLU A 96 -10.44 -10.56 -10.62
CA GLU A 96 -11.08 -11.88 -10.57
C GLU A 96 -10.25 -12.87 -9.76
N GLU A 97 -8.91 -12.81 -9.92
CA GLU A 97 -7.96 -13.66 -9.21
C GLU A 97 -6.89 -12.83 -8.47
N PRO A 98 -7.28 -12.01 -7.48
CA PRO A 98 -6.34 -11.17 -6.76
C PRO A 98 -5.28 -12.02 -6.06
N ARG A 99 -4.01 -11.66 -6.25
CA ARG A 99 -2.88 -12.22 -5.48
C ARG A 99 -2.27 -11.19 -4.55
N ILE A 100 -2.42 -9.92 -4.90
CA ILE A 100 -2.02 -8.78 -4.08
C ILE A 100 -3.17 -7.80 -4.02
N ILE A 101 -3.43 -7.33 -2.80
CA ILE A 101 -4.46 -6.34 -2.52
C ILE A 101 -3.84 -5.27 -1.64
N SER A 102 -4.15 -4.00 -1.89
CA SER A 102 -3.73 -2.89 -1.02
C SER A 102 -4.85 -1.92 -0.74
N LEU A 103 -4.74 -1.25 0.42
CA LEU A 103 -5.59 -0.13 0.80
C LEU A 103 -4.76 0.93 1.52
N GLY A 104 -4.97 2.19 1.16
CA GLY A 104 -4.25 3.31 1.77
C GLY A 104 -5.19 4.43 2.20
N THR A 105 -4.89 5.06 3.33
CA THR A 105 -5.65 6.22 3.83
C THR A 105 -5.43 7.46 2.98
N ALA A 106 -6.35 8.41 3.03
CA ALA A 106 -6.09 9.75 2.51
C ALA A 106 -5.01 10.42 3.39
N PRO A 107 -4.07 11.20 2.82
CA PRO A 107 -3.03 11.83 3.61
C PRO A 107 -3.66 12.83 4.58
N TYR A 108 -3.30 12.76 5.86
CA TYR A 108 -3.80 13.68 6.87
C TYR A 108 -2.65 14.36 7.61
N ARG A 109 -2.87 15.61 8.03
CA ARG A 109 -1.84 16.38 8.74
C ARG A 109 -1.61 15.80 10.13
N VAL A 110 -0.35 15.68 10.51
CA VAL A 110 0.07 15.23 11.84
C VAL A 110 0.85 16.34 12.55
N PRO A 111 0.75 16.43 13.90
CA PRO A 111 1.41 17.48 14.67
C PRO A 111 2.92 17.28 14.83
N PHE A 112 3.55 16.39 14.06
CA PHE A 112 5.00 16.19 14.06
C PHE A 112 5.68 17.31 13.26
N GLY A 113 6.25 18.30 13.94
CA GLY A 113 7.05 19.35 13.30
C GLY A 113 6.28 20.20 12.26
N THR A 114 7.00 20.74 11.27
CA THR A 114 6.48 21.64 10.23
C THR A 114 5.67 20.89 9.17
N GLY A 115 4.38 20.69 9.41
CA GLY A 115 3.40 20.44 8.35
C GLY A 115 3.43 19.06 7.67
N TYR A 116 3.94 18.04 8.34
CA TYR A 116 3.96 16.68 7.81
C TYR A 116 2.55 16.12 7.58
N HIS A 117 2.43 15.34 6.51
CA HIS A 117 1.28 14.49 6.25
C HIS A 117 1.65 13.05 6.59
N LEU A 118 0.71 12.31 7.18
CA LEU A 118 0.83 10.88 7.40
C LEU A 118 0.00 10.15 6.34
N LEU A 119 0.62 9.16 5.72
CA LEU A 119 0.02 8.22 4.78
C LEU A 119 0.20 6.82 5.34
N ASN A 120 -0.89 6.06 5.49
CA ASN A 120 -0.82 4.65 5.85
C ASN A 120 -1.22 3.80 4.65
N ILE A 121 -0.40 2.80 4.32
CA ILE A 121 -0.63 1.86 3.22
C ILE A 121 -0.50 0.44 3.78
N ASP A 122 -1.58 -0.33 3.69
CA ASP A 122 -1.60 -1.75 3.99
C ASP A 122 -1.57 -2.54 2.68
N ILE A 123 -0.58 -3.42 2.50
CA ILE A 123 -0.45 -4.31 1.34
C ILE A 123 -0.45 -5.77 1.81
N PHE A 124 -1.26 -6.58 1.14
CA PHE A 124 -1.48 -7.99 1.44
C PHE A 124 -1.04 -8.88 0.29
N GLY A 125 -0.54 -10.06 0.64
CA GLY A 125 0.00 -11.06 -0.27
C GLY A 125 1.54 -11.13 -0.24
N LYS A 126 2.11 -12.04 -1.02
CA LYS A 126 3.49 -12.54 -0.81
C LYS A 126 4.40 -12.46 -2.04
N HIS A 127 3.94 -11.84 -3.11
CA HIS A 127 4.68 -11.76 -4.37
C HIS A 127 5.37 -10.41 -4.52
N PHE A 128 6.65 -10.33 -4.12
CA PHE A 128 7.37 -9.07 -3.96
C PHE A 128 7.25 -8.09 -5.13
N PRO A 129 7.50 -8.46 -6.41
CA PRO A 129 7.37 -7.52 -7.52
C PRO A 129 5.98 -6.85 -7.59
N ARG A 130 4.93 -7.60 -7.25
CA ARG A 130 3.55 -7.08 -7.27
C ARG A 130 3.25 -6.24 -6.03
N VAL A 131 3.79 -6.59 -4.85
CA VAL A 131 3.72 -5.75 -3.64
C VAL A 131 4.38 -4.40 -3.88
N ARG A 132 5.57 -4.39 -4.48
CA ARG A 132 6.27 -3.17 -4.89
C ARG A 132 5.44 -2.33 -5.85
N ASN A 133 4.79 -2.93 -6.85
CA ASN A 133 3.96 -2.18 -7.80
C ASN A 133 2.76 -1.53 -7.10
N GLN A 134 2.10 -2.25 -6.19
CA GLN A 134 1.02 -1.70 -5.35
C GLN A 134 1.49 -0.52 -4.52
N PHE A 135 2.66 -0.63 -3.88
CA PHE A 135 3.27 0.46 -3.11
C PHE A 135 3.49 1.71 -3.98
N LEU A 136 4.11 1.56 -5.15
CA LEU A 136 4.37 2.66 -6.07
C LEU A 136 3.07 3.34 -6.54
N ALA A 137 2.06 2.54 -6.91
CA ALA A 137 0.77 3.08 -7.35
C ALA A 137 0.01 3.78 -6.22
N GLN A 138 0.04 3.25 -5.00
CA GLN A 138 -0.55 3.90 -3.83
C GLN A 138 0.09 5.26 -3.55
N ILE A 139 1.44 5.36 -3.58
CA ILE A 139 2.09 6.66 -3.45
C ILE A 139 1.68 7.57 -4.61
N GLN A 140 1.76 7.11 -5.86
CA GLN A 140 1.45 7.93 -7.04
C GLN A 140 0.02 8.52 -6.99
N GLN A 141 -0.98 7.75 -6.60
CA GLN A 141 -2.35 8.27 -6.45
C GLN A 141 -2.44 9.37 -5.39
N ARG A 142 -1.69 9.24 -4.30
CA ARG A 142 -1.77 10.13 -3.14
C ARG A 142 -0.90 11.38 -3.26
N THR A 143 0.21 11.30 -3.98
CA THR A 143 1.14 12.42 -4.14
C THR A 143 0.76 13.38 -5.25
N SER A 144 -0.08 12.95 -6.21
CA SER A 144 -0.51 13.80 -7.34
C SER A 144 -1.13 15.14 -6.92
N THR A 145 -1.75 15.21 -5.74
CA THR A 145 -2.41 16.42 -5.20
C THR A 145 -1.79 16.91 -3.89
N LEU A 146 -0.76 16.24 -3.37
CA LEU A 146 -0.15 16.53 -2.08
C LEU A 146 1.11 17.41 -2.26
N LYS A 147 1.46 18.19 -1.25
CA LYS A 147 2.68 19.00 -1.22
C LYS A 147 3.38 18.93 0.12
N GLY A 148 4.70 19.03 0.11
CA GLY A 148 5.53 19.02 1.29
C GLY A 148 5.79 17.62 1.86
N PRO A 149 6.20 17.57 3.14
CA PRO A 149 6.79 16.37 3.70
C PRO A 149 5.73 15.33 4.10
N VAL A 150 6.08 14.07 3.88
CA VAL A 150 5.22 12.91 4.13
C VAL A 150 5.96 11.90 4.98
N TYR A 151 5.31 11.45 6.05
CA TYR A 151 5.59 10.17 6.69
C TYR A 151 4.70 9.12 6.04
N CYS A 152 5.29 8.12 5.40
CA CYS A 152 4.58 6.98 4.87
C CYS A 152 4.84 5.76 5.74
N VAL A 153 3.77 5.22 6.31
CA VAL A 153 3.76 3.99 7.09
C VAL A 153 3.22 2.89 6.20
N LEU A 154 4.05 1.88 5.95
CA LEU A 154 3.78 0.79 5.03
C LEU A 154 3.76 -0.53 5.80
N SER A 155 2.63 -1.23 5.72
CA SER A 155 2.47 -2.58 6.29
C SER A 155 2.44 -3.62 5.19
N PHE A 156 3.28 -4.64 5.28
CA PHE A 156 3.35 -5.73 4.29
C PHE A 156 3.90 -7.01 4.90
N GLU A 157 3.89 -8.12 4.14
CA GLU A 157 4.33 -9.42 4.65
C GLU A 157 5.83 -9.45 5.01
N SER A 158 6.12 -10.05 6.18
CA SER A 158 7.41 -9.94 6.85
C SER A 158 8.62 -10.45 6.05
N SER A 159 8.45 -11.48 5.20
CA SER A 159 9.57 -12.07 4.46
C SER A 159 10.19 -11.13 3.43
N MET A 160 9.42 -10.15 2.95
CA MET A 160 9.85 -9.19 1.93
C MET A 160 10.60 -7.97 2.49
N TRP A 161 10.90 -7.94 3.78
CA TRP A 161 11.48 -6.77 4.46
C TRP A 161 12.73 -6.24 3.76
N HIS A 162 13.71 -7.11 3.51
CA HIS A 162 14.99 -6.73 2.91
C HIS A 162 14.83 -6.26 1.47
N ASP A 163 13.96 -6.90 0.69
CA ASP A 163 13.70 -6.53 -0.70
C ASP A 163 13.02 -5.15 -0.78
N MET A 164 12.05 -4.88 0.09
CA MET A 164 11.38 -3.58 0.16
C MET A 164 12.31 -2.47 0.62
N LEU A 165 13.15 -2.74 1.62
CA LEU A 165 14.16 -1.80 2.09
C LEU A 165 15.16 -1.46 0.99
N SER A 166 15.73 -2.48 0.35
CA SER A 166 16.66 -2.32 -0.76
C SER A 166 16.04 -1.51 -1.89
N PHE A 167 14.80 -1.83 -2.27
CA PHE A 167 14.08 -1.07 -3.30
C PHE A 167 13.88 0.40 -2.93
N CYS A 168 13.41 0.68 -1.71
CA CYS A 168 13.19 2.06 -1.25
C CYS A 168 14.49 2.86 -1.23
N GLN A 169 15.61 2.28 -0.82
CA GLN A 169 16.91 2.95 -0.79
C GLN A 169 17.49 3.16 -2.19
N THR A 170 17.43 2.15 -3.05
CA THR A 170 18.15 2.16 -4.34
C THR A 170 17.36 2.84 -5.45
N ALA A 171 16.07 2.54 -5.57
CA ALA A 171 15.23 3.07 -6.64
C ALA A 171 14.59 4.41 -6.25
N LEU A 172 14.20 4.56 -4.98
CA LEU A 172 13.49 5.75 -4.51
C LEU A 172 14.37 6.69 -3.68
N GLY A 173 15.59 6.28 -3.30
CA GLY A 173 16.49 7.08 -2.46
C GLY A 173 15.85 7.50 -1.13
N LEU A 174 15.03 6.62 -0.55
CA LEU A 174 14.34 6.83 0.72
C LEU A 174 15.14 6.22 1.87
N HIS A 175 15.14 6.91 3.01
CA HIS A 175 15.71 6.41 4.26
C HIS A 175 14.59 5.99 5.21
N ILE A 176 14.79 4.87 5.91
CA ILE A 176 13.88 4.44 6.99
C ILE A 176 14.21 5.24 8.25
N ASP A 177 13.19 5.80 8.89
CA ASP A 177 13.39 6.53 10.15
C ASP A 177 13.34 5.66 11.40
N ARG A 178 12.53 4.60 11.41
CA ARG A 178 12.38 3.71 12.57
C ARG A 178 11.99 2.29 12.17
N GLU A 179 12.58 1.33 12.89
CA GLU A 179 12.15 -0.06 12.97
C GLU A 179 11.14 -0.21 14.12
N HIS A 180 9.96 -0.77 13.85
CA HIS A 180 8.94 -1.09 14.87
C HIS A 180 8.44 -2.53 14.70
#